data_AF-A0A328U8N6-F1
#
_entry.id   AF-A0A328U8N6-F1
#
_cell.length_a   1.000
_cell.length_b   1.000
_cell.length_c   1.000
_cell.angle_alpha   90.00
_cell.angle_beta   90.00
_cell.angle_gamma   90.00
#
_symmetry.space_group_name_H-M   'P 1'
#
loop_
_entity.id
_entity.type
_entity.pdbx_description
1 polymer ?
#
loop_
_entity_poly.entity_id
_entity_poly.type
_entity_poly.pdbx_seq_one_letter_code
_entity_poly.pdbx_strand_id
1 'polypeptide(L)'
;MWKAPHRPADNQITQVFNDGLVTVYAVTDIAEPGYQPKPGLKKKLTLRYEEQRLGIQRLYSGRQNQVELERVIRTPRAGDVNNQDVAVTEDGKQYRIDTVQSVQNVFPSSMDITLAKIEQRFEVSNEMV
;
A
#
# COMPACT_ATOMS: atom_id res chain seq x y z
N MET A 1 -27.63 -4.49 15.22
CA MET A 1 -27.59 -5.93 14.97
C MET A 1 -26.23 -6.26 14.36
N TRP A 2 -25.36 -6.97 15.08
CA TRP A 2 -24.05 -7.38 14.56
C TRP A 2 -24.26 -8.48 13.52
N LYS A 3 -23.77 -8.25 12.29
CA LYS A 3 -23.82 -9.25 11.22
C LYS A 3 -22.46 -9.94 11.21
N ALA A 4 -22.44 -11.23 11.53
CA ALA A 4 -21.22 -12.01 11.44
C ALA A 4 -20.65 -11.90 10.01
N PRO A 5 -19.33 -11.78 9.83
CA PRO A 5 -18.73 -11.79 8.50
C PRO A 5 -19.10 -13.10 7.80
N HIS A 6 -19.97 -13.00 6.79
CA HIS A 6 -20.43 -14.13 6.00
C HIS A 6 -19.41 -14.36 4.88
N ARG A 7 -18.76 -15.53 4.88
CA ARG A 7 -17.96 -15.99 3.74
C ARG A 7 -18.94 -16.36 2.61
N PRO A 8 -18.93 -15.65 1.46
CA PRO A 8 -19.77 -16.03 0.33
C PRO A 8 -19.44 -17.47 -0.08
N ALA A 9 -20.48 -18.30 -0.29
CA ALA A 9 -20.32 -19.68 -0.75
C ALA A 9 -19.96 -19.80 -2.24
N ASP A 10 -19.87 -18.65 -2.94
CA ASP A 10 -19.37 -18.55 -4.30
C ASP A 10 -17.90 -18.97 -4.34
N ASN A 11 -17.41 -19.56 -5.44
CA ASN A 11 -16.05 -20.11 -5.68
C ASN A 11 -14.87 -19.11 -5.50
N GLN A 12 -14.87 -18.29 -4.46
CA GLN A 12 -13.89 -17.27 -4.15
C GLN A 12 -12.71 -17.89 -3.41
N ILE A 13 -11.51 -17.50 -3.81
CA ILE A 13 -10.29 -17.92 -3.14
C ILE A 13 -10.13 -17.09 -1.86
N THR A 14 -9.89 -17.76 -0.75
CA THR A 14 -9.63 -17.10 0.54
C THR A 14 -8.19 -16.61 0.59
N GLN A 15 -8.01 -15.31 0.77
CA GLN A 15 -6.72 -14.69 0.97
C GLN A 15 -6.39 -14.59 2.45
N VAL A 16 -5.16 -14.94 2.80
CA VAL A 16 -4.70 -15.06 4.18
C VAL A 16 -3.80 -13.90 4.62
N PHE A 17 -3.09 -13.25 3.70
CA PHE A 17 -2.22 -12.08 3.98
C PHE A 17 -1.18 -12.35 5.08
N ASN A 18 -0.43 -13.43 4.90
CA ASN A 18 0.44 -13.98 5.94
C ASN A 18 1.92 -13.55 5.84
N ASP A 19 2.30 -12.74 4.85
CA ASP A 19 3.70 -12.43 4.62
C ASP A 19 4.18 -11.25 5.46
N GLY A 20 3.32 -10.27 5.73
CA GLY A 20 3.73 -9.14 6.55
C GLY A 20 2.68 -8.05 6.80
N LEU A 21 3.17 -6.93 7.36
CA LEU A 21 2.43 -5.70 7.60
C LEU A 21 2.98 -4.55 6.75
N VAL A 22 2.06 -3.80 6.14
CA VAL A 22 2.34 -2.55 5.45
C VAL A 22 1.59 -1.42 6.12
N THR A 23 2.28 -0.34 6.44
CA THR A 23 1.66 0.89 6.92
C THR A 23 1.63 1.91 5.80
N VAL A 24 0.43 2.41 5.49
CA VAL A 24 0.20 3.41 4.46
C VAL A 24 0.14 4.79 5.11
N TYR A 25 0.86 5.73 4.52
CA TYR A 25 0.95 7.12 4.96
C TYR A 25 0.49 8.06 3.84
N ALA A 26 -0.22 9.13 4.20
CA ALA A 26 -0.44 10.28 3.34
C ALA A 26 0.79 11.18 3.40
N VAL A 27 1.21 11.72 2.25
CA VAL A 27 2.20 12.79 2.21
C VAL A 27 1.48 14.11 2.48
N THR A 28 1.79 14.75 3.60
CA THR A 28 1.19 16.01 4.03
C THR A 28 2.27 17.04 4.33
N ASP A 29 1.93 18.33 4.23
CA ASP A 29 2.82 19.38 4.70
C ASP A 29 2.82 19.41 6.23
N ILE A 30 4.00 19.22 6.83
CA ILE A 30 4.22 19.27 8.29
C ILE A 30 4.87 20.58 8.73
N ALA A 31 5.06 21.54 7.82
CA ALA A 31 5.59 22.85 8.18
C ALA A 31 4.57 23.68 8.98
N GLU A 32 5.08 24.48 9.91
CA GLU A 32 4.26 25.47 10.60
C GLU A 32 3.73 26.53 9.61
N PRO A 33 2.49 27.05 9.80
CA PRO A 33 1.93 28.08 8.94
C PRO A 33 2.87 29.29 8.82
N GLY A 34 3.27 29.62 7.60
CA GLY A 34 4.21 30.72 7.31
C GLY A 34 5.66 30.29 7.08
N TYR A 35 6.00 29.02 7.29
CA TYR A 35 7.30 28.44 6.92
C TYR A 35 7.24 27.72 5.56
N GLN A 36 8.42 27.42 5.02
CA GLN A 36 8.54 26.65 3.78
C GLN A 36 7.92 25.25 3.96
N PRO A 37 7.05 24.80 3.04
CA PRO A 37 6.43 23.48 3.09
C PRO A 37 7.47 22.37 3.25
N LYS A 38 7.21 21.45 4.19
CA LYS A 38 8.06 20.28 4.43
C LYS A 38 7.19 19.03 4.27
N PRO A 39 7.51 18.15 3.32
CA PRO A 39 6.74 16.92 3.15
C PRO A 39 7.02 15.96 4.33
N GLY A 40 5.96 15.59 5.04
CA GLY A 40 5.99 14.61 6.12
C GLY A 40 4.93 13.52 5.91
N LEU A 41 5.10 12.39 6.60
CA LEU A 41 4.21 11.24 6.46
C LEU A 41 3.22 11.13 7.63
N LYS A 42 1.93 11.29 7.33
CA LYS A 42 0.83 11.06 8.28
C LYS A 42 0.23 9.67 8.10
N LYS A 43 0.20 8.86 9.16
CA LYS A 43 -0.30 7.48 9.10
C LYS A 43 -1.79 7.46 8.74
N LYS A 44 -2.16 6.69 7.72
CA LYS A 44 -3.56 6.45 7.32
C LYS A 44 -4.08 5.15 7.94
N LEU A 45 -3.41 4.04 7.66
CA LEU A 45 -3.79 2.73 8.16
C LEU A 45 -2.64 1.73 8.07
N THR A 46 -2.80 0.59 8.77
CA THR A 46 -1.91 -0.56 8.67
C THR A 46 -2.70 -1.77 8.15
N LEU A 47 -2.17 -2.47 7.16
CA LEU A 47 -2.77 -3.62 6.51
C LEU A 47 -1.83 -4.83 6.59
N ARG A 48 -2.41 -6.04 6.67
CA ARG A 48 -1.69 -7.27 6.38
C ARG A 48 -1.54 -7.44 4.87
N TYR A 49 -0.45 -8.04 4.43
CA TYR A 49 -0.22 -8.30 3.01
C TYR A 49 0.32 -9.71 2.71
N GLU A 50 0.18 -10.10 1.45
CA GLU A 50 0.83 -11.25 0.82
C GLU A 50 1.63 -10.75 -0.40
N GLU A 51 2.85 -11.22 -0.57
CA GLU A 51 3.67 -10.93 -1.74
C GLU A 51 3.08 -11.58 -2.99
N GLN A 52 2.98 -10.80 -4.06
CA GLN A 52 2.57 -11.29 -5.36
C GLN A 52 3.79 -11.39 -6.27
N ARG A 53 3.83 -12.45 -7.08
CA ARG A 53 4.89 -12.62 -8.07
C ARG A 53 4.85 -11.46 -9.08
N LEU A 54 5.98 -10.79 -9.26
CA LEU A 54 6.18 -9.85 -10.36
C LEU A 54 6.09 -10.60 -11.69
N GLY A 55 4.94 -10.50 -12.37
CA GLY A 55 4.78 -11.07 -13.70
C GLY A 55 5.72 -10.39 -14.71
N ILE A 56 6.18 -11.16 -15.71
CA ILE A 56 7.08 -10.70 -16.78
C ILE A 56 6.59 -9.38 -17.41
N GLN A 57 5.28 -9.23 -17.66
CA GLN A 57 4.71 -8.02 -18.25
C GLN A 57 4.97 -6.73 -17.45
N ARG A 58 5.03 -6.80 -16.12
CA ARG A 58 5.20 -5.62 -15.25
C ARG A 58 6.67 -5.19 -15.13
N LEU A 59 7.60 -6.13 -15.25
CA LEU A 59 9.03 -5.83 -15.37
C LEU A 59 9.34 -4.98 -16.61
N TYR A 60 8.63 -5.22 -17.72
CA TYR A 60 8.80 -4.45 -18.95
C TYR A 60 8.14 -3.07 -18.89
N SER A 61 6.94 -2.93 -18.32
CA SER A 61 6.25 -1.63 -18.20
C SER A 61 6.98 -0.66 -17.26
N GLY A 62 7.55 -1.14 -16.15
CA GLY A 62 8.33 -0.30 -15.22
C GLY A 62 9.58 0.29 -15.87
N ARG A 63 10.28 -0.49 -16.71
CA ARG A 63 11.48 -0.04 -17.44
C ARG A 63 11.17 1.06 -18.46
N GLN A 64 10.00 1.02 -19.10
CA GLN A 64 9.61 2.05 -20.07
C GLN A 64 9.33 3.40 -19.39
N ASN A 65 8.86 3.37 -18.14
CA ASN A 65 8.53 4.57 -17.36
C ASN A 65 9.68 5.06 -16.45
N GLN A 66 10.88 4.47 -16.53
CA GLN A 66 12.01 4.73 -15.62
C GLN A 66 11.65 4.60 -14.13
N VAL A 67 10.62 3.82 -13.79
CA VAL A 67 10.22 3.54 -12.40
C VAL A 67 10.77 2.18 -12.01
N GLU A 68 11.62 2.15 -10.99
CA GLU A 68 12.14 0.92 -10.41
C GLU A 68 11.04 0.27 -9.55
N LEU A 69 10.18 -0.53 -10.19
CA LEU A 69 9.16 -1.33 -9.52
C LEU A 69 9.87 -2.45 -8.73
N GLU A 70 9.72 -2.44 -7.41
CA GLU A 70 10.44 -3.38 -6.54
C GLU A 70 9.55 -4.56 -6.14
N ARG A 71 8.27 -4.30 -5.84
CA ARG A 71 7.37 -5.29 -5.20
C ARG A 71 5.91 -5.10 -5.65
N VAL A 72 5.12 -6.16 -5.54
CA VAL A 72 3.66 -6.09 -5.64
C VAL A 72 3.10 -6.84 -4.45
N ILE A 73 2.28 -6.17 -3.66
CA ILE A 73 1.66 -6.76 -2.47
C ILE A 73 0.15 -6.80 -2.64
N ARG A 74 -0.47 -7.88 -2.19
CA ARG A 74 -1.92 -8.01 -2.09
C ARG A 74 -2.36 -7.71 -0.67
N THR A 75 -3.34 -6.84 -0.51
CA THR A 75 -3.89 -6.43 0.80
C THR A 75 -5.42 -6.54 0.79
N PRO A 76 -6.06 -6.67 1.97
CA PRO A 76 -7.50 -6.45 2.07
C PRO A 76 -7.84 -5.02 1.63
N ARG A 77 -8.94 -4.85 0.90
CA ARG A 77 -9.48 -3.54 0.57
C ARG A 77 -9.97 -2.87 1.85
N ALA A 78 -9.25 -1.87 2.30
CA ALA A 78 -9.64 -1.03 3.42
C ALA A 78 -9.00 0.37 3.29
N GLY A 79 -9.71 1.37 3.79
CA GLY A 79 -9.32 2.77 3.68
C GLY A 79 -9.32 3.30 2.24
N ASP A 80 -8.79 4.51 2.08
CA ASP A 80 -8.59 5.17 0.79
C ASP A 80 -7.10 5.13 0.44
N VAL A 81 -6.61 3.98 -0.04
CA VAL A 81 -5.20 3.82 -0.47
C VAL A 81 -5.08 4.22 -1.94
N ASN A 82 -4.19 5.16 -2.25
CA ASN A 82 -4.00 5.67 -3.60
C ASN A 82 -2.51 5.86 -3.97
N ASN A 83 -2.22 6.33 -5.19
CA ASN A 83 -0.87 6.47 -5.73
C ASN A 83 -0.09 7.70 -5.24
N GLN A 84 -0.71 8.57 -4.45
CA GLN A 84 -0.03 9.69 -3.78
C GLN A 84 0.48 9.28 -2.38
N ASP A 85 0.08 8.09 -1.90
CA ASP A 85 0.48 7.58 -0.61
C ASP A 85 1.86 6.91 -0.64
N VAL A 86 2.47 6.82 0.53
CA VAL A 86 3.73 6.10 0.78
C VAL A 86 3.45 4.86 1.62
N ALA A 87 3.96 3.73 1.18
CA ALA A 87 3.89 2.47 1.90
C ALA A 87 5.20 2.20 2.63
N VAL A 88 5.11 1.82 3.90
CA VAL A 88 6.25 1.39 4.72
C VAL A 88 6.03 -0.04 5.17
N THR A 89 6.92 -0.93 4.76
CA THR A 89 6.89 -2.35 5.17
C THR A 89 7.51 -2.55 6.55
N GLU A 90 7.30 -3.71 7.18
CA GLU A 90 7.82 -4.00 8.53
C GLU A 90 9.34 -3.83 8.68
N ASP A 91 10.11 -4.00 7.60
CA ASP A 91 11.55 -3.76 7.56
C ASP A 91 11.94 -2.27 7.60
N GLY A 92 10.97 -1.35 7.69
CA GLY A 92 11.17 0.09 7.69
C GLY A 92 11.47 0.69 6.31
N LYS A 93 11.47 -0.12 5.24
CA LYS A 93 11.64 0.36 3.87
C LYS A 93 10.42 1.13 3.39
N GLN A 94 10.66 2.30 2.81
CA GLN A 94 9.63 3.16 2.22
C GLN A 94 9.53 2.92 0.71
N TYR A 95 8.29 2.92 0.24
CA TYR A 95 7.94 2.73 -1.16
C TYR A 95 6.89 3.76 -1.56
N ARG A 96 6.98 4.26 -2.79
CA ARG A 96 5.87 4.99 -3.38
C ARG A 96 4.85 3.98 -3.91
N ILE A 97 3.56 4.24 -3.67
CA ILE A 97 2.51 3.46 -4.32
C ILE A 97 2.39 3.92 -5.77
N ASP A 98 2.68 3.03 -6.72
CA ASP A 98 2.61 3.32 -8.15
C ASP A 98 1.19 3.13 -8.68
N THR A 99 0.60 1.98 -8.39
CA THR A 99 -0.75 1.61 -8.82
C THR A 99 -1.48 0.80 -7.75
N VAL A 100 -2.80 0.98 -7.69
CA VAL A 100 -3.71 0.20 -6.85
C VAL A 100 -4.78 -0.42 -7.74
N GLN A 101 -4.89 -1.75 -7.72
CA GLN A 101 -5.79 -2.50 -8.60
C GLN A 101 -6.70 -3.41 -7.78
N SER A 102 -8.00 -3.37 -8.08
CA SER A 102 -8.99 -4.25 -7.45
C SER A 102 -8.85 -5.69 -7.90
N VAL A 103 -8.86 -6.63 -6.96
CA VAL A 103 -8.83 -8.07 -7.26
C VAL A 103 -10.25 -8.62 -7.24
N GLN A 104 -10.63 -9.33 -8.30
CA GLN A 104 -11.95 -9.97 -8.42
C GLN A 104 -11.91 -11.41 -7.88
N ASN A 105 -13.07 -11.95 -7.52
CA ASN A 105 -13.28 -13.36 -7.14
C ASN A 105 -12.44 -13.83 -5.93
N VAL A 106 -12.20 -12.92 -4.99
CA VAL A 106 -11.35 -13.13 -3.82
C VAL A 106 -12.04 -12.62 -2.56
N PHE A 107 -11.95 -13.41 -1.48
CA PHE A 107 -12.46 -13.04 -0.16
C PHE A 107 -11.32 -13.00 0.88
N PRO A 108 -11.24 -11.97 1.74
CA PRO A 108 -12.02 -10.72 1.67
C PRO A 108 -11.70 -9.92 0.40
N SER A 109 -12.54 -8.92 0.07
CA SER A 109 -12.26 -8.01 -1.05
C SER A 109 -10.84 -7.48 -0.91
N SER A 110 -10.06 -7.56 -2.00
CA SER A 110 -8.62 -7.32 -1.97
C SER A 110 -8.19 -6.33 -3.05
N MET A 111 -6.97 -5.81 -2.90
CA MET A 111 -6.30 -4.98 -3.89
C MET A 111 -4.83 -5.36 -4.01
N ASP A 112 -4.33 -5.33 -5.25
CA ASP A 112 -2.92 -5.45 -5.58
C ASP A 112 -2.33 -4.03 -5.64
N ILE A 113 -1.30 -3.80 -4.85
CA ILE A 113 -0.59 -2.53 -4.74
C ILE A 113 0.80 -2.73 -5.32
N THR A 114 1.13 -1.99 -6.36
CA THR A 114 2.48 -1.99 -6.93
C THR A 114 3.32 -0.96 -6.18
N LEU A 115 4.47 -1.41 -5.67
CA LEU A 115 5.41 -0.60 -4.90
C LEU A 115 6.62 -0.27 -5.75
N ALA A 116 6.86 1.03 -5.89
CA ALA A 116 8.05 1.58 -6.53
C ALA A 116 9.05 2.05 -5.48
N LYS A 117 10.34 1.87 -5.78
CA LYS A 117 11.41 2.45 -4.98
C LYS A 117 11.26 3.96 -4.94
N ILE A 118 11.50 4.53 -3.77
CA ILE A 118 11.55 5.97 -3.57
C ILE A 118 12.99 6.42 -3.36
N GLU A 119 13.40 7.47 -4.08
CA GLU A 119 14.75 8.05 -3.91
C GLU A 119 14.81 8.95 -2.67
N GLN A 120 13.74 9.71 -2.42
CA GLN A 120 13.62 10.60 -1.28
C GLN A 120 12.88 9.92 -0.13
N ARG A 121 13.57 9.71 0.99
CA ARG A 121 12.94 9.22 2.23
C ARG A 121 12.27 10.37 2.96
N PHE A 122 11.04 10.16 3.40
CA PHE A 122 10.30 11.13 4.18
C PHE A 122 10.41 10.84 5.67
N GLU A 123 10.31 11.89 6.48
CA GLU A 123 10.24 11.77 7.92
C GLU A 123 8.82 11.32 8.32
N VAL A 124 8.75 10.26 9.14
CA VAL A 124 7.48 9.79 9.69
C VAL A 124 7.11 10.72 10.82
N SER A 125 6.03 11.49 10.66
CA SER A 125 5.55 12.35 11.75
C SER A 125 5.03 11.44 12.86
N ASN A 126 5.74 11.41 13.98
CA ASN A 126 5.43 10.58 15.12
C ASN A 126 4.30 11.23 15.93
N GLU A 127 3.09 11.29 15.38
CA GLU A 127 1.89 11.59 16.18
C GLU A 127 1.50 10.31 16.93
N MET A 128 2.19 10.05 18.03
CA MET A 128 1.70 9.14 19.07
C MET A 128 0.67 9.90 19.90
N VAL A 129 -0.60 9.50 19.79
CA VAL A 129 -1.62 9.72 20.84
C VAL A 129 -2.38 8.42 21.04
#